data_AF-A0A831LFB4-F1
#
_entry.id   AF-A0A831LFB4-F1
#
_cell.length_a   1.000
_cell.length_b   1.000
_cell.length_c   1.000
_cell.angle_alpha   90.00
_cell.angle_beta   90.00
_cell.angle_gamma   90.00
#
_symmetry.space_group_name_H-M   'P 1'
#
loop_
_entity.id
_entity.type
_entity.pdbx_description
1 polymer ?
#
loop_
_entity_poly.entity_id
_entity_poly.type
_entity_poly.pdbx_seq_one_letter_code
_entity_poly.pdbx_strand_id
1 'polypeptide(L)' 'LEFATEGRRFFDLRRWDELPGGMRVDMAATLNAFRDADARIRQFMVSPGPATFSEKDKFMPIPQGQLDLQPGVLKQRPGY' A
#
# COMPACT_ATOMS: atom_id res chain seq x y z
N LEU A 1 4.62 19.06 5.88
CA LEU A 1 3.27 19.56 5.55
C LEU A 1 3.22 20.00 4.10
N GLU A 2 4.29 20.61 3.60
CA GLU A 2 4.49 21.07 2.22
C GLU A 2 3.82 20.27 1.09
N PHE A 3 3.85 18.94 1.12
CA PHE A 3 3.31 18.10 0.03
C PHE A 3 2.11 17.23 0.43
N ALA A 4 1.38 17.65 1.47
CA ALA A 4 0.17 16.94 1.88
C ALA A 4 -0.85 16.94 0.72
N THR A 5 -1.55 15.82 0.54
CA THR A 5 -2.59 15.63 -0.50
C THR A 5 -2.12 15.66 -1.96
N GLU A 6 -0.81 15.78 -2.23
CA GLU A 6 -0.24 15.80 -3.60
C GLU A 6 0.20 14.41 -4.10
N GLY A 7 -0.39 13.33 -3.60
CA GLY A 7 -0.08 11.96 -4.04
C GLY A 7 1.33 11.45 -3.66
N ARG A 8 2.14 12.23 -2.93
CA ARG A 8 3.50 11.86 -2.54
C ARG A 8 3.54 10.81 -1.43
N ARG A 9 2.64 10.94 -0.45
CA ARG A 9 2.71 10.21 0.82
C ARG A 9 2.71 8.69 0.64
N PHE A 10 1.96 8.17 -0.33
CA PHE A 10 1.94 6.74 -0.63
C PHE A 10 3.33 6.24 -1.03
N PHE A 11 3.96 6.92 -1.98
CA PHE A 11 5.29 6.53 -2.48
C PHE A 11 6.40 6.81 -1.48
N ASP A 12 6.26 7.85 -0.66
CA ASP A 12 7.16 8.13 0.44
C ASP A 12 7.14 7.02 1.48
N LEU A 13 5.96 6.58 1.93
CA LEU A 13 5.87 5.45 2.85
C LEU A 13 6.43 4.17 2.22
N ARG A 14 6.11 3.90 0.95
CA ARG A 14 6.61 2.69 0.26
C ARG A 14 8.13 2.65 0.20
N ARG A 15 8.79 3.75 -0.18
CA ARG A 15 10.26 3.80 -0.28
C ARG A 15 10.95 3.85 1.09
N TRP A 16 10.29 4.36 2.13
CA TRP A 16 10.85 4.41 3.48
C TRP A 16 10.74 3.08 4.22
N ASP A 17 9.81 2.22 3.84
CA ASP A 17 9.70 0.86 4.41
C ASP A 17 10.90 -0.03 4.03
N GLU A 18 11.61 0.32 2.94
CA GLU A 18 12.83 -0.36 2.50
C GLU A 18 14.12 0.29 3.04
N LEU A 19 14.03 1.38 3.82
CA LEU A 19 15.21 2.02 4.39
C LEU A 19 15.83 1.16 5.50
N PRO A 20 17.16 1.25 5.70
CA PRO A 20 17.84 0.50 6.75
C PRO A 20 17.60 1.10 8.14
N GLY A 21 17.58 0.22 9.15
CA GLY A 21 17.68 0.58 10.58
C GLY A 21 16.61 1.58 11.06
N GLY A 22 17.02 2.50 11.94
CA GLY A 22 16.13 3.48 12.59
C GLY A 22 15.52 4.55 11.66
N MET A 23 15.80 4.49 10.35
CA MET A 23 15.15 5.33 9.34
C MET A 23 13.96 4.64 8.68
N ARG A 24 13.78 3.34 8.91
CA ARG A 24 12.67 2.56 8.35
C ARG A 24 11.34 3.06 8.89
N VAL A 25 10.37 3.21 7.99
CA VAL A 25 8.97 3.46 8.35
C VAL A 25 8.13 2.32 7.81
N ASP A 26 7.54 1.51 8.71
CA ASP A 26 6.62 0.44 8.32
C ASP A 26 5.35 1.06 7.71
N MET A 27 5.17 0.87 6.40
CA MET A 27 4.05 1.44 5.67
C MET A 27 2.72 0.82 6.08
N ALA A 28 2.68 -0.51 6.27
CA ALA A 28 1.47 -1.22 6.61
C ALA A 28 1.00 -0.84 8.01
N ALA A 29 1.91 -0.81 8.99
CA ALA A 29 1.61 -0.34 10.33
C ALA A 29 1.11 1.11 10.32
N THR A 30 1.78 2.00 9.56
CA THR A 30 1.40 3.42 9.47
C THR A 30 -0.02 3.61 8.92
N LEU A 31 -0.36 2.94 7.81
CA LEU A 31 -1.67 3.09 7.16
C LEU A 31 -2.80 2.43 7.96
N ASN A 32 -2.55 1.27 8.57
CA ASN A 32 -3.53 0.63 9.44
C ASN A 32 -3.78 1.46 10.73
N ALA A 33 -2.73 2.06 11.31
CA ALA A 33 -2.88 2.97 12.45
C ALA A 33 -3.66 4.24 12.09
N PHE A 34 -3.44 4.80 10.89
CA PHE A 34 -4.26 5.90 10.38
C PHE A 34 -5.73 5.49 10.27
N ARG A 35 -6.01 4.31 9.70
CA ARG A 35 -7.37 3.76 9.59
C ARG A 35 -8.04 3.65 10.96
N ASP A 36 -7.35 3.12 11.96
CA ASP A 36 -7.89 2.96 13.32
C ASP A 36 -8.19 4.31 13.97
N ALA A 37 -7.30 5.29 13.82
CA ALA A 37 -7.51 6.64 14.35
C ALA A 37 -8.70 7.35 13.68
N ASP A 38 -8.96 7.05 12.42
CA ASP A 38 -9.95 7.71 11.59
C ASP A 38 -11.35 7.06 11.67
N ALA A 39 -11.41 5.78 12.06
CA ALA A 39 -12.66 5.04 12.29
C ALA A 39 -13.60 5.73 13.30
N ARG A 40 -13.07 6.60 14.17
CA ARG A 40 -13.84 7.41 15.13
C ARG A 40 -14.80 8.40 14.47
N ILE A 41 -14.48 8.85 13.26
CA ILE A 41 -15.23 9.90 12.54
C ILE A 41 -15.63 9.48 11.12
N ARG A 42 -14.98 8.46 10.54
CA ARG A 42 -15.24 7.97 9.19
C ARG A 42 -15.62 6.49 9.21
N GLN A 43 -16.92 6.20 9.39
CA GLN A 43 -17.42 4.83 9.51
C GLN A 43 -17.12 3.93 8.30
N PHE A 44 -16.96 4.51 7.10
CA PHE A 44 -16.58 3.74 5.90
C PHE A 44 -15.19 3.08 6.01
N MET A 45 -14.36 3.50 6.97
CA MET A 45 -13.07 2.87 7.25
C MET A 45 -13.22 1.49 7.91
N VAL A 46 -14.40 1.16 8.45
CA VAL A 46 -14.67 -0.08 9.20
C VAL A 46 -15.90 -0.87 8.76
N SER A 47 -16.77 -0.30 7.92
CA SER A 47 -18.01 -0.92 7.45
C SER A 47 -18.10 -0.92 5.92
N PRO A 48 -18.47 -2.03 5.26
CA PRO A 48 -18.94 -3.31 5.83
C PRO A 48 -17.82 -4.21 6.38
N GLY A 49 -16.56 -3.80 6.23
CA GLY A 49 -15.40 -4.41 6.86
C GLY A 49 -14.26 -3.40 6.96
N PRO A 50 -13.25 -3.64 7.80
CA PRO A 50 -12.12 -2.74 7.94
C PRO A 50 -11.34 -2.60 6.64
N ALA A 51 -11.06 -1.37 6.25
CA ALA A 51 -10.01 -1.10 5.28
C ALA A 51 -8.69 -1.64 5.87
N THR A 52 -8.04 -2.52 5.13
CA THR A 52 -6.78 -3.17 5.52
C THR A 52 -5.72 -2.87 4.48
N PHE A 53 -4.49 -2.69 4.95
CA PHE A 53 -3.32 -2.54 4.09
C PHE A 53 -2.29 -3.61 4.45
N SER A 54 -1.73 -4.25 3.43
CA SER A 54 -0.76 -5.34 3.55
C SER A 54 0.35 -5.23 2.48
N GLU A 55 1.32 -6.14 2.53
CA GLU A 55 2.45 -6.15 1.59
C GLU A 55 2.03 -6.20 0.11
N LYS A 56 0.93 -6.89 -0.22
CA LYS A 56 0.43 -6.95 -1.61
C LYS A 56 0.11 -5.54 -2.12
N ASP A 57 -0.53 -4.73 -1.29
CA ASP A 57 -1.12 -3.44 -1.66
C ASP A 57 -0.06 -2.35 -1.95
N LYS A 58 1.22 -2.63 -1.70
CA LYS A 58 2.35 -1.74 -2.04
C LYS A 58 2.57 -1.59 -3.55
N PHE A 59 2.16 -2.57 -4.33
CA PHE A 59 2.38 -2.61 -5.78
C PHE A 59 1.09 -2.92 -6.51
N MET A 60 0.85 -2.20 -7.61
CA MET A 60 -0.22 -2.60 -8.52
C MET A 60 0.15 -3.92 -9.20
N PRO A 61 -0.78 -4.87 -9.34
CA PRO A 61 -0.52 -6.10 -10.07
C PRO A 61 -0.22 -5.80 -11.53
N ILE A 62 0.63 -6.63 -12.14
CA ILE A 62 0.71 -6.68 -13.60
C ILE A 62 -0.68 -7.07 -14.12
N PRO A 63 -1.27 -6.33 -15.09
CA PRO A 63 -2.56 -6.69 -15.66
C PRO A 63 -2.54 -8.09 -16.25
N GLN A 64 -3.55 -8.91 -15.96
CA GLN A 64 -3.57 -10.33 -16.35
C GLN A 64 -3.37 -10.53 -17.86
N GLY A 65 -4.04 -9.72 -18.70
CA GLY A 65 -3.87 -9.81 -20.14
C GLY A 65 -2.43 -9.58 -20.64
N GLN A 66 -1.61 -8.82 -19.90
CA GLN A 66 -0.19 -8.66 -20.24
C GLN A 66 0.61 -9.93 -19.93
N LEU A 67 0.28 -10.63 -18.85
CA LEU A 67 0.87 -11.93 -18.53
C LEU A 67 0.49 -12.97 -19.58
N ASP A 68 -0.77 -12.98 -20.01
CA ASP A 68 -1.28 -13.92 -21.00
C ASP A 68 -0.62 -13.72 -22.38
N LEU A 69 -0.34 -12.48 -22.77
CA LEU A 69 0.33 -12.15 -24.04
C LEU A 69 1.83 -12.50 -24.05
N GLN A 70 2.47 -12.60 -22.88
CA GLN A 70 3.92 -12.76 -22.75
C GLN A 70 4.29 -13.91 -21.79
N PRO A 71 3.83 -15.14 -22.09
CA PRO A 71 4.01 -16.27 -21.19
C PRO A 71 5.48 -16.58 -20.95
N GLY A 72 5.88 -16.67 -19.68
CA GLY A 72 7.25 -16.98 -19.28
C GLY A 72 8.23 -15.80 -19.31
N VAL A 73 7.87 -14.68 -19.93
CA VAL A 73 8.67 -13.44 -19.95
C VAL A 73 8.28 -12.55 -18.78
N LEU A 74 7.00 -12.21 -18.66
CA LEU A 74 6.48 -11.46 -17.52
C LEU A 74 6.15 -12.40 -16.37
N LYS A 75 6.54 -12.01 -15.16
CA LYS A 75 6.25 -12.74 -13.92
C LYS A 75 5.60 -11.80 -12.93
N GLN A 76 4.47 -12.25 -12.37
CA GLN A 76 3.76 -11.51 -11.34
C GLN A 76 4.56 -11.49 -10.03
N ARG A 77 4.33 -10.46 -9.20
CA ARG A 77 4.87 -10.42 -7.84
C ARG A 77 4.21 -11.51 -6.96
N PRO A 78 4.91 -12.02 -5.94
CA PRO A 78 4.29 -12.91 -4.96
C PRO A 78 3.03 -12.28 -4.33
N GLY A 79 1.97 -13.06 -4.19
CA GLY A 79 0.69 -12.62 -3.58
C GLY A 79 -0.38 -12.12 -4.55
N TYR A 80 -0.18 -12.31 -5.86
CA TYR A 80 -1.11 -11.99 -6.95
C TYR A 80 -1.23 -13.14 -7.94
#